data_AF-A0A368GRG2-F1
#
_entry.id   AF-A0A368GRG2-F1
#
_cell.length_a   1.000
_cell.length_b   1.000
_cell.length_c   1.000
_cell.angle_alpha   90.00
_cell.angle_beta   90.00
_cell.angle_gamma   90.00
#
_symmetry.space_group_name_H-M   'P 1'
#
loop_
_entity.id
_entity.type
_entity.pdbx_description
1 polymer ?
#
loop_
_entity_poly.entity_id
_entity_poly.type
_entity_poly.pdbx_seq_one_letter_code
_entity_poly.pdbx_strand_id
1 'polypeptide(L)'
;MSDYDKYAEQLRHPDNPIVFMEMTAGGAPLGTIVMELFADVTPRTAENFRQFCTGEFRKDGVPVGYKNSQFHRVIKDFMIQGGDFVNGDGTGMMSIYGAKFRDENFELQHNGPGILSMANAGTDTNGCQFFITCAKTDFLDGKHVVFGRVLDGLLTVRKIENVQTGANNKPKIPILVAQSNSVQFMERAGTSEDYQFKVVLLGEGAVGKSSLLMRYVENKFSPRHISTIQASFQSKQVDIDGVHITLNIWDTAGQEKYHALGPIYYRGSQGALLIYDITDQRSFDRAKVWLKELQRALGDSVVLMIVGNKFDLARNRTVPLEEAQEYASSMGAMYEETSAKEDIGIAQAFEKLCKAMVTAAKDSSRNRVDGTARGRRIELVDEEPTHHRGKCCK
;
A
#
# COMPACT_ATOMS: atom_id res chain seq x y z
N MET A 1 -13.05 18.15 -9.31
CA MET A 1 -13.78 17.70 -8.12
C MET A 1 -12.80 16.83 -7.37
N SER A 2 -12.31 17.31 -6.25
CA SER A 2 -11.31 16.60 -5.45
C SER A 2 -11.93 15.37 -4.78
N ASP A 3 -11.09 14.47 -4.27
CA ASP A 3 -11.56 13.36 -3.44
C ASP A 3 -12.29 13.88 -2.19
N TYR A 4 -11.92 15.04 -1.65
CA TYR A 4 -12.67 15.69 -0.57
C TYR A 4 -14.06 16.13 -1.03
N ASP A 5 -14.19 16.81 -2.18
CA ASP A 5 -15.48 17.26 -2.72
C ASP A 5 -16.47 16.09 -2.86
N LYS A 6 -15.98 14.92 -3.30
CA LYS A 6 -16.77 13.68 -3.42
C LYS A 6 -17.36 13.22 -2.07
N TYR A 7 -16.62 13.37 -0.98
CA TYR A 7 -17.05 12.93 0.35
C TYR A 7 -17.80 14.03 1.11
N ALA A 8 -17.47 15.30 0.87
CA ALA A 8 -18.09 16.47 1.51
C ALA A 8 -19.60 16.48 1.30
N GLU A 9 -20.07 16.11 0.11
CA GLU A 9 -21.51 16.01 -0.21
C GLU A 9 -22.25 14.93 0.59
N GLN A 10 -21.54 13.95 1.15
CA GLN A 10 -22.12 12.82 1.89
C GLN A 10 -22.10 13.02 3.41
N LEU A 11 -21.43 14.07 3.88
CA LEU A 11 -21.27 14.33 5.32
C LEU A 11 -22.61 14.59 5.98
N ARG A 12 -22.70 14.19 7.24
CA ARG A 12 -23.81 14.57 8.11
C ARG A 12 -23.77 16.05 8.43
N HIS A 13 -22.57 16.58 8.65
CA HIS A 13 -22.32 17.98 8.95
C HIS A 13 -21.16 18.49 8.08
N PRO A 14 -21.27 19.66 7.42
CA PRO A 14 -20.27 20.11 6.45
C PRO A 14 -18.88 20.34 7.06
N ASP A 15 -18.81 20.67 8.34
CA ASP A 15 -17.55 20.92 9.05
C ASP A 15 -16.95 19.66 9.70
N ASN A 16 -17.56 18.48 9.52
CA ASN A 16 -17.05 17.26 10.12
C ASN A 16 -15.71 16.84 9.49
N PRO A 17 -14.69 16.51 10.30
CA PRO A 17 -13.43 16.02 9.77
C PRO A 17 -13.59 14.70 9.03
N ILE A 18 -12.84 14.55 7.94
CA ILE A 18 -12.72 13.29 7.21
C ILE A 18 -11.30 12.77 7.37
N VAL A 19 -11.16 11.51 7.76
CA VAL A 19 -9.88 10.80 7.91
C VAL A 19 -9.87 9.51 7.13
N PHE A 20 -8.69 8.96 6.88
CA PHE A 20 -8.55 7.68 6.19
C PHE A 20 -7.51 6.78 6.88
N MET A 21 -7.65 5.48 6.62
CA MET A 21 -6.67 4.45 6.96
C MET A 21 -6.44 3.53 5.77
N GLU A 22 -5.19 3.40 5.35
CA GLU A 22 -4.75 2.38 4.40
C GLU A 22 -4.43 1.09 5.16
N MET A 23 -5.08 0.01 4.76
CA MET A 23 -5.03 -1.26 5.46
C MET A 23 -4.16 -2.26 4.69
N THR A 24 -3.38 -3.06 5.42
CA THR A 24 -2.63 -4.19 4.86
C THR A 24 -2.91 -5.48 5.63
N ALA A 25 -2.78 -6.62 4.95
CA ALA A 25 -2.78 -7.95 5.56
C ALA A 25 -1.46 -8.65 5.24
N GLY A 26 -0.63 -8.88 6.25
CA GLY A 26 0.69 -9.50 6.07
C GLY A 26 1.59 -8.73 5.10
N GLY A 27 1.45 -7.40 5.05
CA GLY A 27 2.16 -6.51 4.11
C GLY A 27 1.51 -6.32 2.74
N ALA A 28 0.49 -7.13 2.38
CA ALA A 28 -0.26 -6.92 1.14
C ALA A 28 -1.35 -5.84 1.31
N PRO A 29 -1.48 -4.86 0.40
CA PRO A 29 -2.55 -3.87 0.45
C PRO A 29 -3.95 -4.52 0.44
N LEU A 30 -4.80 -4.11 1.39
CA LEU A 30 -6.17 -4.61 1.53
C LEU A 30 -7.20 -3.61 0.96
N GLY A 31 -6.91 -2.32 1.10
CA GLY A 31 -7.72 -1.19 0.66
C GLY A 31 -7.69 -0.04 1.66
N THR A 32 -8.38 1.05 1.33
CA THR A 32 -8.52 2.23 2.18
C THR A 32 -9.89 2.23 2.86
N ILE A 33 -9.97 2.75 4.08
CA ILE A 33 -11.21 3.05 4.80
C ILE A 33 -11.24 4.56 5.01
N VAL A 34 -12.25 5.23 4.47
CA VAL A 34 -12.48 6.68 4.61
C VAL A 34 -13.61 6.88 5.60
N MET A 35 -13.43 7.76 6.57
CA MET A 35 -14.31 7.89 7.73
C MET A 35 -14.62 9.36 8.01
N GLU A 36 -15.90 9.64 8.25
CA GLU A 36 -16.37 10.89 8.84
C GLU A 36 -16.26 10.80 10.36
N LEU A 37 -15.73 11.83 10.99
CA LEU A 37 -15.72 12.00 12.45
C LEU A 37 -16.80 13.01 12.83
N PHE A 38 -17.68 12.64 13.74
CA PHE A 38 -18.81 13.46 14.18
C PHE A 38 -18.37 14.52 15.19
N ALA A 39 -17.56 15.49 14.74
CA ALA A 39 -17.12 16.60 15.56
C ALA A 39 -18.30 17.52 15.96
N ASP A 40 -19.38 17.51 15.19
CA ASP A 40 -20.64 18.18 15.50
C ASP A 40 -21.35 17.64 16.76
N VAL A 41 -21.13 16.37 17.14
CA VAL A 41 -21.78 15.73 18.29
C VAL A 41 -20.79 15.32 19.39
N THR A 42 -19.64 14.79 19.01
CA THR A 42 -18.60 14.29 19.91
C THR A 42 -17.24 14.95 19.59
N PRO A 43 -17.11 16.28 19.73
CA PRO A 43 -15.91 17.02 19.32
C PRO A 43 -14.63 16.53 20.00
N ARG A 44 -14.67 16.17 21.29
CA ARG A 44 -13.47 15.72 22.01
C ARG A 44 -13.03 14.33 21.56
N THR A 45 -13.98 13.43 21.37
CA THR A 45 -13.72 12.07 20.92
C THR A 45 -13.23 12.07 19.47
N ALA A 46 -13.88 12.84 18.60
CA ALA A 46 -13.48 13.05 17.22
C ALA A 46 -12.07 13.64 17.13
N GLU A 47 -11.74 14.67 17.91
CA GLU A 47 -10.41 15.29 17.89
C GLU A 47 -9.31 14.36 18.39
N ASN A 48 -9.58 13.57 19.43
CA ASN A 48 -8.66 12.53 19.90
C ASN A 48 -8.33 11.52 18.79
N PHE A 49 -9.35 11.02 18.09
CA PHE A 49 -9.15 10.09 16.98
C PHE A 49 -8.43 10.73 15.79
N ARG A 50 -8.81 11.97 15.43
CA ARG A 50 -8.22 12.72 14.32
C ARG A 50 -6.73 12.93 14.52
N GLN A 51 -6.30 13.38 15.71
CA GLN A 51 -4.88 13.62 15.99
C GLN A 51 -4.04 12.34 15.93
N PHE A 52 -4.58 11.20 16.34
CA PHE A 52 -3.91 9.90 16.17
C PHE A 52 -3.90 9.41 14.72
N CYS A 53 -4.87 9.82 13.89
CA CYS A 53 -4.79 9.58 12.46
C CYS A 53 -3.68 10.42 11.82
N THR A 54 -3.59 11.72 12.14
CA THR A 54 -2.65 12.66 11.49
C THR A 54 -1.23 12.63 12.06
N GLY A 55 -1.05 12.12 13.30
CA GLY A 55 0.23 12.17 14.01
C GLY A 55 0.57 13.56 14.56
N GLU A 56 -0.41 14.47 14.66
CA GLU A 56 -0.23 15.78 15.28
C GLU A 56 0.09 15.68 16.76
N PHE A 57 -0.50 14.69 17.45
CA PHE A 57 -0.17 14.44 18.85
C PHE A 57 1.23 13.87 18.97
N ARG A 58 2.04 14.47 19.86
CA ARG A 58 3.41 14.07 20.12
C ARG A 58 3.59 13.70 21.58
N LYS A 59 4.25 12.57 21.82
CA LYS A 59 4.71 12.15 23.14
C LYS A 59 6.23 12.20 23.15
N ASP A 60 6.78 12.96 24.09
CA ASP A 60 8.23 13.15 24.21
C ASP A 60 8.89 13.64 22.90
N GLY A 61 8.16 14.48 22.16
CA GLY A 61 8.59 15.04 20.86
C GLY A 61 8.37 14.13 19.65
N VAL A 62 7.98 12.87 19.86
CA VAL A 62 7.77 11.87 18.80
C VAL A 62 6.28 11.78 18.43
N PRO A 63 5.92 11.88 17.14
CA PRO A 63 4.56 11.62 16.67
C PRO A 63 4.09 10.21 17.08
N VAL A 64 2.90 10.13 17.65
CA VAL A 64 2.26 8.87 18.07
C VAL A 64 0.85 8.82 17.51
N GLY A 65 0.42 7.64 17.06
CA GLY A 65 -0.87 7.49 16.42
C GLY A 65 -1.07 6.12 15.78
N TYR A 66 -2.05 6.03 14.88
CA TYR A 66 -2.52 4.77 14.34
C TYR A 66 -1.62 4.16 13.27
N LYS A 67 -0.70 4.92 12.67
CA LYS A 67 0.27 4.38 11.72
C LYS A 67 1.07 3.24 12.34
N ASN A 68 1.14 2.11 11.64
CA ASN A 68 1.73 0.83 12.06
C ASN A 68 1.01 0.12 13.22
N SER A 69 -0.12 0.64 13.72
CA SER A 69 -0.96 -0.07 14.69
C SER A 69 -1.74 -1.21 14.02
N GLN A 70 -2.20 -2.17 14.82
CA GLN A 70 -2.89 -3.36 14.32
C GLN A 70 -4.35 -3.43 14.76
N PHE A 71 -5.15 -4.14 13.96
CA PHE A 71 -6.46 -4.64 14.39
C PHE A 71 -6.25 -5.96 15.13
N HIS A 72 -6.18 -5.90 16.45
CA HIS A 72 -5.84 -7.04 17.31
C HIS A 72 -7.00 -7.98 17.58
N ARG A 73 -8.25 -7.59 17.28
CA ARG A 73 -9.44 -8.41 17.50
C ARG A 73 -10.47 -8.23 16.38
N VAL A 74 -10.85 -9.32 15.73
CA VAL A 74 -11.80 -9.33 14.60
C VAL A 74 -12.88 -10.36 14.88
N ILE A 75 -14.12 -9.91 15.06
CA ILE A 75 -15.26 -10.79 15.31
C ILE A 75 -16.26 -10.62 14.17
N LYS A 76 -16.35 -11.67 13.35
CA LYS A 76 -17.28 -11.72 12.21
C LYS A 76 -18.73 -11.47 12.67
N ASP A 77 -19.47 -10.72 11.88
CA ASP A 77 -20.85 -10.30 12.12
C ASP A 77 -21.03 -9.46 13.41
N PHE A 78 -19.94 -8.93 13.96
CA PHE A 78 -19.96 -8.07 15.14
C PHE A 78 -19.14 -6.80 14.93
N MET A 79 -17.81 -6.87 15.04
CA MET A 79 -16.93 -5.70 14.94
C MET A 79 -15.46 -6.07 14.68
N ILE A 80 -14.71 -5.09 14.21
CA ILE A 80 -13.24 -5.11 14.12
C ILE A 80 -12.66 -4.05 15.04
N GLN A 81 -11.75 -4.42 15.93
CA GLN A 81 -11.15 -3.54 16.95
C GLN A 81 -9.65 -3.40 16.72
N GLY A 82 -9.17 -2.16 16.85
CA GLY A 82 -7.77 -1.80 16.70
C GLY A 82 -7.43 -0.52 17.46
N GLY A 83 -6.39 0.18 17.00
CA GLY A 83 -5.97 1.46 17.56
C GLY A 83 -5.10 1.38 18.81
N ASP A 84 -4.75 0.17 19.26
CA ASP A 84 -3.77 -0.01 20.34
C ASP A 84 -2.34 0.13 19.77
N PHE A 85 -1.87 1.37 19.61
CA PHE A 85 -0.48 1.66 19.24
C PHE A 85 0.48 1.66 20.45
N VAL A 86 -0.02 1.38 21.66
CA VAL A 86 0.80 1.40 22.89
C VAL A 86 1.37 0.00 23.15
N ASN A 87 0.51 -1.02 23.17
CA ASN A 87 0.87 -2.41 23.45
C ASN A 87 0.52 -3.35 22.29
N GLY A 88 -0.44 -2.98 21.43
CA GLY A 88 -0.86 -3.79 20.29
C GLY A 88 -1.66 -5.05 20.66
N ASP A 89 -2.12 -5.21 21.89
CA ASP A 89 -2.79 -6.43 22.37
C ASP A 89 -4.18 -6.19 22.95
N GLY A 90 -4.62 -4.94 22.99
CA GLY A 90 -5.89 -4.50 23.54
C GLY A 90 -5.81 -3.99 24.97
N THR A 91 -4.62 -3.94 25.58
CA THR A 91 -4.43 -3.39 26.93
C THR A 91 -3.97 -1.93 26.94
N GLY A 92 -3.47 -1.42 25.81
CA GLY A 92 -2.95 -0.07 25.72
C GLY A 92 -4.03 1.01 25.85
N MET A 93 -3.74 2.04 26.63
CA MET A 93 -4.61 3.21 26.82
C MET A 93 -3.79 4.48 26.74
N MET A 94 -4.20 5.37 25.83
CA MET A 94 -3.64 6.70 25.66
C MET A 94 -4.69 7.59 24.99
N SER A 95 -4.72 8.86 25.34
CA SER A 95 -5.51 9.89 24.67
C SER A 95 -4.71 11.16 24.57
N ILE A 96 -5.15 12.09 23.72
CA ILE A 96 -4.56 13.43 23.67
C ILE A 96 -4.79 14.23 24.97
N TYR A 97 -5.66 13.74 25.86
CA TYR A 97 -6.01 14.35 27.14
C TYR A 97 -5.33 13.67 28.34
N GLY A 98 -4.41 12.72 28.11
CA GLY A 98 -3.77 11.92 29.15
C GLY A 98 -4.02 10.42 28.97
N ALA A 99 -4.06 9.65 30.05
CA ALA A 99 -4.20 8.19 29.94
C ALA A 99 -5.57 7.74 29.43
N LYS A 100 -6.65 8.38 29.90
CA LYS A 100 -8.05 8.08 29.56
C LYS A 100 -8.89 9.35 29.60
N PHE A 101 -10.07 9.33 28.99
CA PHE A 101 -11.06 10.40 29.08
C PHE A 101 -12.50 9.87 29.21
N ARG A 102 -13.39 10.76 29.66
CA ARG A 102 -14.81 10.47 29.94
C ARG A 102 -15.61 10.13 28.68
N ASP A 103 -16.71 9.44 28.86
CA ASP A 103 -17.73 9.28 27.82
C ASP A 103 -18.34 10.67 27.54
N GLU A 104 -18.22 11.13 26.30
CA GLU A 104 -18.63 12.49 25.94
C GLU A 104 -20.15 12.64 25.90
N ASN A 105 -20.83 11.72 25.22
CA ASN A 105 -22.28 11.49 25.28
C ASN A 105 -22.61 10.13 24.60
N PHE A 106 -23.89 9.75 24.62
CA PHE A 106 -24.40 8.53 23.96
C PHE A 106 -25.60 8.85 23.05
N GLU A 107 -25.59 10.01 22.39
CA GLU A 107 -26.70 10.45 21.53
C GLU A 107 -26.82 9.60 20.26
N LEU A 108 -25.70 9.05 19.79
CA LEU A 108 -25.61 8.26 18.58
C LEU A 108 -25.59 6.77 18.89
N GLN A 109 -26.18 5.99 17.98
CA GLN A 109 -26.48 4.57 18.17
C GLN A 109 -25.71 3.69 17.19
N HIS A 110 -25.48 2.44 17.56
CA HIS A 110 -24.82 1.43 16.73
C HIS A 110 -25.82 0.76 15.78
N ASN A 111 -26.44 1.56 14.92
CA ASN A 111 -27.60 1.19 14.10
C ASN A 111 -27.28 0.33 12.87
N GLY A 112 -26.01 0.07 12.56
CA GLY A 112 -25.61 -0.71 11.39
C GLY A 112 -24.10 -0.91 11.27
N PRO A 113 -23.64 -1.52 10.16
CA PRO A 113 -22.22 -1.68 9.86
C PRO A 113 -21.55 -0.35 9.49
N GLY A 114 -20.25 -0.25 9.76
CA GLY A 114 -19.44 0.93 9.42
C GLY A 114 -19.52 2.06 10.44
N ILE A 115 -20.09 1.84 11.63
CA ILE A 115 -20.10 2.83 12.70
C ILE A 115 -18.78 2.76 13.48
N LEU A 116 -18.15 3.90 13.71
CA LEU A 116 -16.96 4.02 14.55
C LEU A 116 -17.38 4.28 16.00
N SER A 117 -16.80 3.54 16.93
CA SER A 117 -17.12 3.65 18.34
C SER A 117 -15.90 3.38 19.23
N MET A 118 -15.84 4.07 20.38
CA MET A 118 -14.72 3.95 21.31
C MET A 118 -14.73 2.60 22.00
N ALA A 119 -13.60 1.89 21.96
CA ALA A 119 -13.38 0.75 22.83
C ALA A 119 -12.97 1.28 24.22
N ASN A 120 -13.60 0.76 25.26
CA ASN A 120 -13.35 1.16 26.65
C ASN A 120 -13.32 -0.08 27.57
N ALA A 121 -12.87 0.12 28.80
CA ALA A 121 -12.82 -0.87 29.87
C ALA A 121 -13.79 -0.49 31.01
N GLY A 122 -14.99 -0.05 30.65
CA GLY A 122 -16.01 0.50 31.56
C GLY A 122 -16.25 2.00 31.36
N THR A 123 -17.21 2.54 32.11
CA THR A 123 -17.61 3.96 32.03
C THR A 123 -16.40 4.89 32.20
N ASP A 124 -16.34 5.93 31.39
CA ASP A 124 -15.32 6.98 31.42
C ASP A 124 -13.87 6.49 31.23
N THR A 125 -13.68 5.43 30.42
CA THR A 125 -12.34 4.87 30.15
C THR A 125 -11.95 4.88 28.67
N ASN A 126 -12.43 5.87 27.92
CA ASN A 126 -12.03 6.04 26.52
C ASN A 126 -10.53 6.36 26.42
N GLY A 127 -9.88 5.81 25.40
CA GLY A 127 -8.44 5.97 25.16
C GLY A 127 -8.14 6.10 23.67
N CYS A 128 -7.25 5.25 23.15
CA CYS A 128 -6.84 5.26 21.75
C CYS A 128 -7.55 4.17 20.94
N GLN A 129 -8.01 3.13 21.61
CA GLN A 129 -8.65 2.00 20.96
C GLN A 129 -10.07 2.33 20.51
N PHE A 130 -10.43 1.78 19.37
CA PHE A 130 -11.73 1.93 18.75
C PHE A 130 -12.13 0.64 18.06
N PHE A 131 -13.40 0.55 17.69
CA PHE A 131 -13.90 -0.50 16.81
C PHE A 131 -14.78 0.07 15.71
N ILE A 132 -14.85 -0.68 14.60
CA ILE A 132 -15.79 -0.46 13.51
C ILE A 132 -16.80 -1.60 13.53
N THR A 133 -18.09 -1.28 13.58
CA THR A 133 -19.15 -2.28 13.57
C THR A 133 -19.23 -2.98 12.21
N CYS A 134 -19.51 -4.29 12.22
CA CYS A 134 -19.77 -5.09 11.02
C CYS A 134 -21.24 -5.50 10.89
N ALA A 135 -22.03 -5.28 11.93
CA ALA A 135 -23.48 -5.45 11.96
C ALA A 135 -24.09 -4.39 12.89
N LYS A 136 -25.43 -4.37 13.01
CA LYS A 136 -26.12 -3.58 14.02
C LYS A 136 -25.81 -4.15 15.42
N THR A 137 -25.46 -3.29 16.38
CA THR A 137 -25.04 -3.68 17.74
C THR A 137 -25.67 -2.79 18.81
N ASP A 138 -26.99 -2.69 18.80
CA ASP A 138 -27.79 -1.85 19.72
C ASP A 138 -27.56 -2.12 21.21
N PHE A 139 -27.16 -3.34 21.58
CA PHE A 139 -26.77 -3.67 22.96
C PHE A 139 -25.52 -2.94 23.49
N LEU A 140 -24.79 -2.22 22.61
CA LEU A 140 -23.66 -1.35 22.96
C LEU A 140 -24.08 0.12 23.19
N ASP A 141 -25.32 0.49 22.86
CA ASP A 141 -25.83 1.84 23.06
C ASP A 141 -25.82 2.19 24.55
N GLY A 142 -25.42 3.42 24.88
CA GLY A 142 -25.25 3.89 26.26
C GLY A 142 -24.00 3.35 26.97
N LYS A 143 -23.14 2.56 26.30
CA LYS A 143 -21.91 1.99 26.87
C LYS A 143 -20.64 2.39 26.12
N HIS A 144 -20.76 2.61 24.81
CA HIS A 144 -19.66 2.98 23.94
C HIS A 144 -20.03 4.24 23.15
N VAL A 145 -19.14 5.23 23.14
CA VAL A 145 -19.34 6.49 22.44
C VAL A 145 -19.17 6.26 20.94
N VAL A 146 -20.26 6.43 20.17
CA VAL A 146 -20.21 6.51 18.71
C VAL A 146 -19.70 7.88 18.30
N PHE A 147 -18.63 7.94 17.52
CA PHE A 147 -17.95 9.20 17.17
C PHE A 147 -17.69 9.37 15.66
N GLY A 148 -18.14 8.43 14.83
CA GLY A 148 -17.97 8.55 13.39
C GLY A 148 -18.64 7.43 12.60
N ARG A 149 -18.46 7.47 11.28
CA ARG A 149 -18.87 6.40 10.37
C ARG A 149 -17.94 6.27 9.17
N VAL A 150 -17.93 5.10 8.56
CA VAL A 150 -17.28 4.85 7.27
C VAL A 150 -18.10 5.52 6.16
N LEU A 151 -17.43 6.36 5.36
CA LEU A 151 -17.97 6.96 4.14
C LEU A 151 -17.66 6.08 2.91
N ASP A 152 -16.44 5.56 2.83
CA ASP A 152 -15.98 4.69 1.74
C ASP A 152 -15.03 3.62 2.30
N GLY A 153 -14.91 2.49 1.60
CA GLY A 153 -14.07 1.38 2.04
C GLY A 153 -14.76 0.37 2.95
N LEU A 154 -16.09 0.31 2.95
CA LEU A 154 -16.83 -0.75 3.66
C LEU A 154 -16.45 -2.15 3.14
N LEU A 155 -16.08 -2.28 1.87
CA LEU A 155 -15.51 -3.52 1.32
C LEU A 155 -14.18 -3.89 1.99
N THR A 156 -13.34 -2.92 2.32
CA THR A 156 -12.10 -3.14 3.09
C THR A 156 -12.43 -3.65 4.49
N VAL A 157 -13.42 -3.06 5.17
CA VAL A 157 -13.93 -3.54 6.47
C VAL A 157 -14.40 -5.00 6.36
N ARG A 158 -15.17 -5.35 5.32
CA ARG A 158 -15.63 -6.73 5.08
C ARG A 158 -14.49 -7.71 4.79
N LYS A 159 -13.44 -7.28 4.09
CA LYS A 159 -12.22 -8.10 3.90
C LYS A 159 -11.54 -8.37 5.23
N ILE A 160 -11.40 -7.36 6.10
CA ILE A 160 -10.83 -7.51 7.45
C ILE A 160 -11.69 -8.46 8.28
N GLU A 161 -13.01 -8.25 8.29
CA GLU A 161 -13.96 -9.08 9.02
C GLU A 161 -13.86 -10.59 8.68
N ASN A 162 -13.57 -10.92 7.42
CA ASN A 162 -13.50 -12.31 6.93
C ASN A 162 -12.11 -12.94 7.03
N VAL A 163 -11.12 -12.28 7.65
CA VAL A 163 -9.81 -12.91 7.86
C VAL A 163 -9.89 -14.05 8.86
N GLN A 164 -9.03 -15.05 8.70
CA GLN A 164 -8.97 -16.14 9.65
C GLN A 164 -8.46 -15.65 11.01
N THR A 165 -9.18 -15.99 12.06
CA THR A 165 -8.82 -15.66 13.44
C THR A 165 -8.40 -16.91 14.22
N GLY A 166 -7.61 -16.69 15.27
CA GLY A 166 -7.19 -17.70 16.24
C GLY A 166 -7.83 -17.48 17.60
N ALA A 167 -7.12 -17.86 18.66
CA ALA A 167 -7.56 -17.63 20.03
C ALA A 167 -7.90 -16.15 20.28
N ASN A 168 -8.94 -15.91 21.09
CA ASN A 168 -9.47 -14.58 21.41
C ASN A 168 -9.88 -13.73 20.20
N ASN A 169 -10.17 -14.35 19.06
CA ASN A 169 -10.52 -13.69 17.81
C ASN A 169 -9.40 -12.80 17.25
N LYS A 170 -8.14 -13.09 17.58
CA LYS A 170 -6.98 -12.38 17.01
C LYS A 170 -6.74 -12.85 15.57
N PRO A 171 -6.57 -11.96 14.58
CA PRO A 171 -6.21 -12.34 13.22
C PRO A 171 -4.93 -13.20 13.16
N LYS A 172 -4.94 -14.26 12.36
CA LYS A 172 -3.75 -15.12 12.13
C LYS A 172 -2.70 -14.43 11.28
N ILE A 173 -3.13 -13.56 10.38
CA ILE A 173 -2.27 -12.71 9.57
C ILE A 173 -2.41 -11.28 10.14
N PRO A 174 -1.30 -10.55 10.37
CA PRO A 174 -1.36 -9.19 10.89
C PRO A 174 -2.17 -8.27 9.97
N ILE A 175 -3.15 -7.57 10.55
CA ILE A 175 -3.92 -6.52 9.89
C ILE A 175 -3.43 -5.18 10.42
N LEU A 176 -2.70 -4.44 9.59
CA LEU A 176 -1.99 -3.22 9.99
C LEU A 176 -2.54 -1.99 9.27
N VAL A 177 -2.55 -0.87 9.98
CA VAL A 177 -2.73 0.46 9.40
C VAL A 177 -1.38 0.88 8.81
N ALA A 178 -1.22 0.79 7.49
CA ALA A 178 0.02 1.18 6.82
C ALA A 178 0.22 2.70 6.82
N GLN A 179 -0.87 3.45 6.63
CA GLN A 179 -0.89 4.90 6.63
C GLN A 179 -2.25 5.39 7.15
N SER A 180 -2.26 6.51 7.85
CA SER A 180 -3.47 7.22 8.25
C SER A 180 -3.23 8.72 8.17
N ASN A 181 -4.25 9.50 7.81
CA ASN A 181 -4.23 10.97 7.86
C ASN A 181 -5.64 11.56 7.72
N SER A 182 -5.78 12.89 7.70
CA SER A 182 -7.00 13.55 7.24
C SER A 182 -7.09 13.56 5.70
N VAL A 183 -8.30 13.56 5.15
CA VAL A 183 -8.49 13.66 3.68
C VAL A 183 -8.09 15.05 3.17
N GLN A 184 -8.17 16.10 4.00
CA GLN A 184 -7.62 17.41 3.63
C GLN A 184 -6.09 17.37 3.43
N PHE A 185 -5.37 16.44 4.08
CA PHE A 185 -3.95 16.18 3.78
C PHE A 185 -3.75 15.37 2.49
N MET A 186 -4.75 14.62 2.03
CA MET A 186 -4.77 14.06 0.67
C MET A 186 -4.81 15.18 -0.38
N GLU A 187 -5.38 16.35 -0.05
CA GLU A 187 -5.39 17.54 -0.91
C GLU A 187 -4.18 18.48 -0.74
N ARG A 188 -3.53 18.53 0.43
CA ARG A 188 -2.28 19.29 0.61
C ARG A 188 -1.07 18.61 -0.01
N ALA A 189 -1.17 17.32 -0.30
CA ALA A 189 -0.38 16.67 -1.32
C ALA A 189 -0.65 17.26 -2.73
N GLY A 190 -1.86 17.76 -3.01
CA GLY A 190 -2.36 18.23 -4.32
C GLY A 190 -1.75 19.50 -4.95
N THR A 191 -0.51 19.87 -4.64
CA THR A 191 0.36 20.64 -5.56
C THR A 191 1.56 19.84 -6.06
N SER A 192 1.62 18.57 -5.68
CA SER A 192 2.62 17.55 -5.97
C SER A 192 1.81 16.29 -6.31
N GLU A 193 1.94 15.73 -7.50
CA GLU A 193 1.21 14.49 -7.80
C GLU A 193 1.78 13.36 -6.92
N ASP A 194 1.08 12.94 -5.87
CA ASP A 194 1.56 11.84 -5.03
C ASP A 194 1.40 10.51 -5.79
N TYR A 195 2.52 9.81 -6.03
CA TYR A 195 2.52 8.48 -6.66
C TYR A 195 2.80 7.37 -5.65
N GLN A 196 2.14 6.24 -5.82
CA GLN A 196 2.49 5.01 -5.10
C GLN A 196 2.88 3.92 -6.11
N PHE A 197 4.12 3.44 -6.02
CA PHE A 197 4.65 2.40 -6.92
C PHE A 197 5.09 1.17 -6.17
N LYS A 198 4.76 0.00 -6.70
CA LYS A 198 5.31 -1.29 -6.32
C LYS A 198 6.54 -1.58 -7.18
N VAL A 199 7.66 -1.82 -6.52
CA VAL A 199 8.95 -2.15 -7.14
C VAL A 199 9.40 -3.53 -6.66
N VAL A 200 9.94 -4.35 -7.56
CA VAL A 200 10.51 -5.66 -7.21
C VAL A 200 12.00 -5.71 -7.53
N LEU A 201 12.78 -6.30 -6.63
CA LEU A 201 14.21 -6.58 -6.83
C LEU A 201 14.38 -8.05 -7.23
N LEU A 202 14.95 -8.30 -8.39
CA LEU A 202 15.23 -9.64 -8.92
C LEU A 202 16.72 -9.81 -9.25
N GLY A 203 17.19 -11.06 -9.26
CA GLY A 203 18.59 -11.40 -9.50
C GLY A 203 19.00 -12.65 -8.74
N GLU A 204 20.14 -13.23 -9.09
CA GLU A 204 20.66 -14.46 -8.47
C GLU A 204 20.98 -14.28 -6.97
N GLY A 205 21.24 -15.37 -6.25
CA GLY A 205 21.76 -15.32 -4.89
C GLY A 205 23.07 -14.53 -4.82
N ALA A 206 23.33 -13.85 -3.71
CA ALA A 206 24.59 -13.14 -3.44
C ALA A 206 24.95 -11.94 -4.35
N VAL A 207 24.10 -11.57 -5.31
CA VAL A 207 24.31 -10.37 -6.16
C VAL A 207 24.17 -9.05 -5.40
N GLY A 208 23.59 -9.08 -4.18
CA GLY A 208 23.51 -7.92 -3.27
C GLY A 208 22.18 -7.15 -3.26
N LYS A 209 21.06 -7.76 -3.68
CA LYS A 209 19.71 -7.17 -3.64
C LYS A 209 19.32 -6.63 -2.25
N SER A 210 19.39 -7.48 -1.23
CA SER A 210 19.07 -7.12 0.15
C SER A 210 20.03 -6.05 0.70
N SER A 211 21.31 -6.10 0.32
CA SER A 211 22.29 -5.10 0.72
C SER A 211 22.01 -3.73 0.09
N LEU A 212 21.60 -3.70 -1.19
CA LEU A 212 21.16 -2.47 -1.86
C LEU A 212 19.91 -1.90 -1.21
N LEU A 213 18.92 -2.74 -0.91
CA LEU A 213 17.69 -2.29 -0.24
C LEU A 213 17.98 -1.74 1.17
N MET A 214 18.77 -2.46 1.96
CA MET A 214 19.17 -2.02 3.30
C MET A 214 19.95 -0.71 3.25
N ARG A 215 20.87 -0.56 2.29
CA ARG A 215 21.61 0.69 2.11
C ARG A 215 20.66 1.81 1.73
N TYR A 216 19.76 1.58 0.77
CA TYR A 216 18.84 2.60 0.31
C TYR A 216 17.86 3.05 1.40
N VAL A 217 17.29 2.13 2.18
CA VAL A 217 16.22 2.45 3.14
C VAL A 217 16.79 2.84 4.51
N GLU A 218 17.82 2.15 4.99
CA GLU A 218 18.34 2.32 6.35
C GLU A 218 19.70 3.01 6.41
N ASN A 219 20.33 3.28 5.26
CA ASN A 219 21.73 3.72 5.18
C ASN A 219 22.70 2.81 5.95
N LYS A 220 22.49 1.49 5.85
CA LYS A 220 23.34 0.46 6.48
C LYS A 220 23.89 -0.52 5.47
N PHE A 221 25.04 -1.11 5.81
CA PHE A 221 25.60 -2.24 5.09
C PHE A 221 26.14 -3.28 6.08
N SER A 222 25.87 -4.55 5.80
CA SER A 222 26.42 -5.66 6.56
C SER A 222 27.43 -6.43 5.70
N PRO A 223 28.67 -6.64 6.17
CA PRO A 223 29.63 -7.48 5.48
C PRO A 223 29.30 -8.99 5.62
N ARG A 224 28.37 -9.35 6.51
CA ARG A 224 27.96 -10.75 6.70
C ARG A 224 26.99 -11.15 5.61
N HIS A 225 27.36 -12.17 4.83
CA HIS A 225 26.49 -12.74 3.81
C HIS A 225 25.44 -13.66 4.45
N ILE A 226 24.24 -13.13 4.66
CA ILE A 226 23.08 -13.91 5.11
C ILE A 226 22.19 -14.15 3.89
N SER A 227 21.87 -15.42 3.61
CA SER A 227 20.96 -15.74 2.51
C SER A 227 19.54 -15.33 2.86
N THR A 228 18.91 -14.57 1.97
CA THR A 228 17.50 -14.17 2.07
C THR A 228 16.61 -15.41 1.92
N ILE A 229 15.89 -15.77 2.98
CA ILE A 229 15.07 -17.00 3.02
C ILE A 229 13.68 -16.75 2.43
N GLN A 230 13.10 -15.56 2.65
CA GLN A 230 11.77 -15.18 2.18
C GLN A 230 11.80 -13.77 1.60
N ALA A 231 10.82 -13.45 0.76
CA ALA A 231 10.69 -12.08 0.26
C ALA A 231 10.44 -11.12 1.42
N SER A 232 11.16 -10.00 1.44
CA SER A 232 10.98 -8.94 2.43
C SER A 232 10.37 -7.71 1.78
N PHE A 233 9.61 -6.96 2.57
CA PHE A 233 8.90 -5.76 2.14
C PHE A 233 9.42 -4.55 2.92
N GLN A 234 9.75 -3.49 2.20
CA GLN A 234 10.17 -2.19 2.76
C GLN A 234 9.42 -1.08 2.03
N SER A 235 9.02 -0.04 2.76
CA SER A 235 8.38 1.16 2.18
C SER A 235 9.28 2.37 2.39
N LYS A 236 9.49 3.17 1.33
CA LYS A 236 10.25 4.42 1.40
C LYS A 236 9.52 5.55 0.68
N GLN A 237 9.42 6.69 1.34
CA GLN A 237 8.95 7.93 0.72
C GLN A 237 10.13 8.68 0.11
N VAL A 238 9.96 9.16 -1.12
CA VAL A 238 10.96 9.96 -1.84
C VAL A 238 10.31 11.14 -2.54
N ASP A 239 10.98 12.28 -2.48
CA ASP A 239 10.54 13.50 -3.12
C ASP A 239 11.44 13.77 -4.32
N ILE A 240 10.88 13.73 -5.52
CA ILE A 240 11.63 13.85 -6.76
C ILE A 240 10.97 14.93 -7.62
N ASP A 241 11.70 16.01 -7.92
CA ASP A 241 11.21 17.13 -8.71
C ASP A 241 9.88 17.73 -8.20
N GLY A 242 9.68 17.73 -6.88
CA GLY A 242 8.45 18.20 -6.23
C GLY A 242 7.26 17.24 -6.33
N VAL A 243 7.50 15.98 -6.71
CA VAL A 243 6.54 14.88 -6.75
C VAL A 243 6.84 13.95 -5.56
N HIS A 244 5.87 13.74 -4.67
CA HIS A 244 6.02 12.80 -3.56
C HIS A 244 5.72 11.38 -4.04
N ILE A 245 6.62 10.44 -3.79
CA ILE A 245 6.50 9.07 -4.26
C ILE A 245 6.65 8.12 -3.08
N THR A 246 5.67 7.27 -2.86
CA THR A 246 5.75 6.13 -1.94
C THR A 246 6.16 4.88 -2.72
N LEU A 247 7.38 4.40 -2.45
CA LEU A 247 7.95 3.18 -3.02
C LEU A 247 7.72 1.98 -2.09
N ASN A 248 6.96 1.01 -2.59
CA ASN A 248 6.70 -0.28 -1.97
C ASN A 248 7.65 -1.32 -2.58
N ILE A 249 8.78 -1.59 -1.93
CA ILE A 249 9.89 -2.38 -2.49
C ILE A 249 9.86 -3.82 -1.96
N TRP A 250 9.84 -4.77 -2.88
CA TRP A 250 9.87 -6.21 -2.62
C TRP A 250 11.26 -6.75 -2.92
N ASP A 251 12.02 -7.14 -1.89
CA ASP A 251 13.28 -7.86 -2.04
C ASP A 251 13.02 -9.36 -2.09
N THR A 252 13.40 -10.01 -3.18
CA THR A 252 13.14 -11.44 -3.40
C THR A 252 14.35 -12.31 -3.07
N ALA A 253 14.11 -13.54 -2.62
CA ALA A 253 15.15 -14.54 -2.48
C ALA A 253 15.67 -14.94 -3.87
N GLY A 254 16.96 -14.72 -4.14
CA GLY A 254 17.59 -15.04 -5.42
C GLY A 254 17.91 -16.53 -5.63
N GLN A 255 17.35 -17.42 -4.81
CA GLN A 255 17.61 -18.86 -4.93
C GLN A 255 16.64 -19.49 -5.92
N GLU A 256 17.21 -20.24 -6.86
CA GLU A 256 16.55 -20.92 -7.98
C GLU A 256 15.43 -21.88 -7.52
N LYS A 257 15.53 -22.41 -6.28
CA LYS A 257 14.50 -23.26 -5.66
C LYS A 257 13.16 -22.56 -5.42
N TYR A 258 13.15 -21.23 -5.38
CA TYR A 258 11.95 -20.40 -5.19
C TYR A 258 11.46 -19.73 -6.47
N HIS A 259 12.02 -20.10 -7.65
CA HIS A 259 11.64 -19.55 -8.96
C HIS A 259 10.13 -19.63 -9.22
N ALA A 260 9.50 -20.72 -8.80
CA ALA A 260 8.05 -20.93 -8.93
C ALA A 260 7.19 -19.89 -8.18
N LEU A 261 7.75 -19.19 -7.18
CA LEU A 261 7.07 -18.13 -6.45
C LEU A 261 7.24 -16.75 -7.12
N GLY A 262 8.09 -16.64 -8.14
CA GLY A 262 8.33 -15.39 -8.89
C GLY A 262 7.05 -14.66 -9.30
N PRO A 263 6.09 -15.33 -9.98
CA PRO A 263 4.82 -14.72 -10.38
C PRO A 263 4.02 -14.07 -9.25
N ILE A 264 4.17 -14.54 -8.01
CA ILE A 264 3.46 -13.98 -6.86
C ILE A 264 4.05 -12.63 -6.47
N TYR A 265 5.38 -12.49 -6.53
CA TYR A 265 6.08 -11.30 -6.07
C TYR A 265 6.01 -10.14 -7.06
N TYR A 266 6.27 -10.40 -8.36
CA TYR A 266 6.29 -9.33 -9.36
C TYR A 266 4.92 -8.97 -9.95
N ARG A 267 3.85 -9.70 -9.61
CA ARG A 267 2.49 -9.37 -10.08
C ARG A 267 2.10 -7.96 -9.66
N GLY A 268 1.72 -7.13 -10.64
CA GLY A 268 1.30 -5.76 -10.42
C GLY A 268 2.42 -4.79 -10.03
N SER A 269 3.69 -5.18 -10.19
CA SER A 269 4.82 -4.24 -10.04
C SER A 269 4.85 -3.26 -11.22
N GLN A 270 4.96 -1.96 -10.92
CA GLN A 270 5.17 -0.90 -11.91
C GLN A 270 6.65 -0.71 -12.25
N GLY A 271 7.56 -1.13 -11.37
CA GLY A 271 9.00 -1.09 -11.60
C GLY A 271 9.70 -2.39 -11.21
N ALA A 272 10.80 -2.70 -11.89
CA ALA A 272 11.67 -3.82 -11.52
C ALA A 272 13.16 -3.44 -11.67
N LEU A 273 13.96 -3.76 -10.63
CA LEU A 273 15.41 -3.75 -10.71
C LEU A 273 15.94 -5.17 -10.85
N LEU A 274 16.66 -5.44 -11.93
CA LEU A 274 17.33 -6.70 -12.21
C LEU A 274 18.81 -6.55 -11.90
N ILE A 275 19.21 -7.11 -10.77
CA ILE A 275 20.52 -6.89 -10.16
C ILE A 275 21.41 -8.08 -10.45
N TYR A 276 22.62 -7.80 -10.93
CA TYR A 276 23.69 -8.78 -11.11
C TYR A 276 24.99 -8.29 -10.46
N ASP A 277 25.95 -9.18 -10.29
CA ASP A 277 27.30 -8.86 -9.79
C ASP A 277 28.23 -8.65 -10.99
N ILE A 278 28.86 -7.47 -11.10
CA ILE A 278 29.75 -7.16 -12.22
C ILE A 278 30.98 -8.09 -12.33
N THR A 279 31.29 -8.80 -11.25
CA THR A 279 32.39 -9.79 -11.19
C THR A 279 31.93 -11.20 -11.53
N ASP A 280 30.64 -11.43 -11.78
CA ASP A 280 30.09 -12.76 -12.11
C ASP A 280 29.22 -12.75 -13.38
N GLN A 281 29.79 -13.23 -14.49
CA GLN A 281 29.11 -13.40 -15.76
C GLN A 281 27.83 -14.26 -15.67
N ARG A 282 27.80 -15.27 -14.80
CA ARG A 282 26.62 -16.15 -14.67
C ARG A 282 25.44 -15.37 -14.11
N SER A 283 25.70 -14.50 -13.14
CA SER A 283 24.67 -13.64 -12.55
C SER A 283 24.05 -12.70 -13.57
N PHE A 284 24.84 -12.21 -14.53
CA PHE A 284 24.34 -11.39 -15.64
C PHE A 284 23.48 -12.22 -16.61
N ASP A 285 23.94 -13.40 -17.01
CA ASP A 285 23.16 -14.29 -17.88
C ASP A 285 21.83 -14.71 -17.23
N ARG A 286 21.81 -14.91 -15.91
CA ARG A 286 20.57 -15.13 -15.15
C ARG A 286 19.66 -13.90 -15.16
N ALA A 287 20.21 -12.69 -14.99
CA ALA A 287 19.42 -11.46 -15.09
C ALA A 287 18.77 -11.30 -16.48
N LYS A 288 19.45 -11.70 -17.56
CA LYS A 288 18.87 -11.73 -18.92
C LYS A 288 17.62 -12.62 -19.01
N VAL A 289 17.63 -13.78 -18.34
CA VAL A 289 16.48 -14.71 -18.28
C VAL A 289 15.32 -14.08 -17.51
N TRP A 290 15.58 -13.56 -16.31
CA TRP A 290 14.57 -12.89 -15.49
C TRP A 290 13.89 -11.73 -16.22
N LEU A 291 14.65 -10.97 -17.02
CA LEU A 291 14.12 -9.85 -17.80
C LEU A 291 13.07 -10.31 -18.80
N LYS A 292 13.39 -11.37 -19.56
CA LYS A 292 12.49 -11.94 -20.57
C LYS A 292 11.23 -12.53 -19.93
N GLU A 293 11.36 -13.14 -18.75
CA GLU A 293 10.21 -13.65 -17.99
C GLU A 293 9.30 -12.52 -17.50
N LEU A 294 9.87 -11.45 -16.96
CA LEU A 294 9.11 -10.28 -16.51
C LEU A 294 8.35 -9.62 -17.67
N GLN A 295 9.01 -9.41 -18.80
CA GLN A 295 8.37 -8.84 -19.99
C GLN A 295 7.21 -9.69 -20.48
N ARG A 296 7.36 -11.03 -20.49
CA ARG A 296 6.26 -11.94 -20.85
C ARG A 296 5.09 -11.88 -19.87
N ALA A 297 5.37 -11.68 -18.59
CA ALA A 297 4.34 -11.71 -17.55
C ALA A 297 3.61 -10.37 -17.36
N LEU A 298 4.31 -9.24 -17.50
CA LEU A 298 3.81 -7.90 -17.21
C LEU A 298 3.62 -7.02 -18.48
N GLY A 299 4.14 -7.46 -19.62
CA GLY A 299 4.13 -6.67 -20.86
C GLY A 299 4.90 -5.36 -20.72
N ASP A 300 4.54 -4.37 -21.53
CA ASP A 300 5.20 -3.05 -21.57
C ASP A 300 4.77 -2.12 -20.43
N SER A 301 3.99 -2.62 -19.46
CA SER A 301 3.47 -1.83 -18.33
C SER A 301 4.48 -1.67 -17.18
N VAL A 302 5.58 -2.42 -17.19
CA VAL A 302 6.61 -2.39 -16.16
C VAL A 302 7.83 -1.60 -16.64
N VAL A 303 8.28 -0.65 -15.82
CA VAL A 303 9.53 0.07 -16.04
C VAL A 303 10.70 -0.80 -15.58
N LEU A 304 11.62 -1.11 -16.50
CA LEU A 304 12.72 -2.04 -16.26
C LEU A 304 14.05 -1.30 -16.09
N MET A 305 14.84 -1.72 -15.10
CA MET A 305 16.22 -1.29 -14.92
C MET A 305 17.12 -2.49 -14.64
N ILE A 306 18.24 -2.59 -15.36
CA ILE A 306 19.33 -3.52 -15.06
C ILE A 306 20.35 -2.80 -14.18
N VAL A 307 20.83 -3.46 -13.14
CA VAL A 307 21.78 -2.91 -12.17
C VAL A 307 23.02 -3.79 -12.06
N GLY A 308 24.17 -3.26 -12.47
CA GLY A 308 25.48 -3.86 -12.23
C GLY A 308 25.97 -3.52 -10.82
N ASN A 309 25.79 -4.42 -9.87
CA ASN A 309 26.16 -4.18 -8.47
C ASN A 309 27.60 -4.65 -8.16
N LYS A 310 28.12 -4.18 -7.02
CA LYS A 310 29.50 -4.36 -6.54
C LYS A 310 30.52 -3.59 -7.37
N PHE A 311 30.16 -2.38 -7.79
CA PHE A 311 31.04 -1.46 -8.52
C PHE A 311 32.37 -1.17 -7.79
N ASP A 312 32.42 -1.31 -6.47
CA ASP A 312 33.66 -1.24 -5.68
C ASP A 312 34.70 -2.31 -6.09
N LEU A 313 34.28 -3.35 -6.82
CA LEU A 313 35.11 -4.41 -7.37
C LEU A 313 35.35 -4.28 -8.88
N ALA A 314 35.15 -3.10 -9.49
CA ALA A 314 35.26 -2.90 -10.94
C ALA A 314 36.59 -3.36 -11.55
N ARG A 315 37.68 -3.43 -10.78
CA ARG A 315 38.97 -3.99 -11.22
C ARG A 315 38.92 -5.49 -11.51
N ASN A 316 37.99 -6.20 -10.89
CA ASN A 316 37.76 -7.64 -11.04
C ASN A 316 36.53 -7.94 -11.91
N ARG A 317 36.07 -6.95 -12.68
CA ARG A 317 34.90 -7.08 -13.56
C ARG A 317 35.10 -8.22 -14.55
N THR A 318 34.08 -9.06 -14.68
CA THR A 318 34.00 -10.09 -15.72
C THR A 318 32.96 -9.76 -16.78
N VAL A 319 31.94 -8.96 -16.42
CA VAL A 319 30.89 -8.50 -17.34
C VAL A 319 31.26 -7.13 -17.93
N PRO A 320 31.59 -7.02 -19.24
CA PRO A 320 31.90 -5.75 -19.88
C PRO A 320 30.76 -4.74 -19.74
N LEU A 321 31.09 -3.47 -19.45
CA LEU A 321 30.10 -2.40 -19.30
C LEU A 321 29.30 -2.20 -20.60
N GLU A 322 29.99 -2.18 -21.74
CA GLU A 322 29.37 -2.02 -23.06
C GLU A 322 28.37 -3.15 -23.35
N GLU A 323 28.71 -4.41 -23.07
CA GLU A 323 27.80 -5.55 -23.24
C GLU A 323 26.50 -5.35 -22.43
N ALA A 324 26.63 -4.91 -21.18
CA ALA A 324 25.49 -4.73 -20.30
C ALA A 324 24.59 -3.56 -20.72
N GLN A 325 25.18 -2.45 -21.17
CA GLN A 325 24.47 -1.28 -21.68
C GLN A 325 23.77 -1.55 -23.01
N GLU A 326 24.44 -2.23 -23.95
CA GLU A 326 23.86 -2.65 -25.22
C GLU A 326 22.68 -3.60 -24.99
N TYR A 327 22.84 -4.58 -24.09
CA TYR A 327 21.75 -5.49 -23.75
C TYR A 327 20.55 -4.74 -23.13
N ALA A 328 20.78 -3.88 -22.15
CA ALA A 328 19.71 -3.08 -21.53
C ALA A 328 18.94 -2.26 -22.58
N SER A 329 19.67 -1.57 -23.46
CA SER A 329 19.11 -0.78 -24.55
C SER A 329 18.28 -1.62 -25.53
N SER A 330 18.79 -2.80 -25.91
CA SER A 330 18.08 -3.73 -26.83
C SER A 330 16.76 -4.24 -26.28
N MET A 331 16.61 -4.23 -24.95
CA MET A 331 15.43 -4.72 -24.24
C MET A 331 14.52 -3.59 -23.74
N GLY A 332 14.84 -2.33 -24.03
CA GLY A 332 14.09 -1.17 -23.54
C GLY A 332 14.21 -0.93 -22.03
N ALA A 333 15.28 -1.42 -21.41
CA ALA A 333 15.56 -1.25 -19.98
C ALA A 333 16.60 -0.14 -19.75
N MET A 334 16.47 0.57 -18.63
CA MET A 334 17.52 1.45 -18.13
C MET A 334 18.70 0.65 -17.58
N TYR A 335 19.87 1.28 -17.45
CA TYR A 335 21.06 0.66 -16.88
C TYR A 335 21.75 1.59 -15.87
N GLU A 336 22.18 1.04 -14.74
CA GLU A 336 23.00 1.73 -13.73
C GLU A 336 24.01 0.78 -13.07
N GLU A 337 25.10 1.32 -12.53
CA GLU A 337 26.04 0.58 -11.69
C GLU A 337 26.00 1.07 -10.25
N THR A 338 26.07 0.12 -9.30
CA THR A 338 25.92 0.43 -7.88
C THR A 338 26.98 -0.25 -7.03
N SER A 339 27.28 0.35 -5.88
CA SER A 339 27.95 -0.34 -4.77
C SER A 339 27.14 -0.15 -3.49
N ALA A 340 26.51 -1.23 -3.00
CA ALA A 340 25.89 -1.24 -1.68
C ALA A 340 26.89 -0.93 -0.55
N LYS A 341 28.15 -1.33 -0.73
CA LYS A 341 29.22 -1.19 0.25
C LYS A 341 29.64 0.27 0.39
N GLU A 342 29.98 0.91 -0.72
CA GLU A 342 30.52 2.27 -0.79
C GLU A 342 29.43 3.34 -1.01
N ASP A 343 28.15 2.94 -1.06
CA ASP A 343 27.00 3.82 -1.30
C ASP A 343 27.07 4.60 -2.62
N ILE A 344 27.43 3.90 -3.70
CA ILE A 344 27.59 4.49 -5.04
C ILE A 344 26.40 4.11 -5.91
N GLY A 345 25.84 5.07 -6.65
CA GLY A 345 24.86 4.85 -7.72
C GLY A 345 23.44 4.48 -7.27
N ILE A 346 23.22 4.17 -5.99
CA ILE A 346 21.96 3.62 -5.48
C ILE A 346 20.84 4.65 -5.56
N ALA A 347 21.06 5.85 -5.01
CA ALA A 347 20.07 6.93 -5.05
C ALA A 347 19.70 7.29 -6.50
N GLN A 348 20.71 7.35 -7.38
CA GLN A 348 20.54 7.68 -8.80
C GLN A 348 19.72 6.60 -9.54
N ALA A 349 19.98 5.32 -9.27
CA ALA A 349 19.20 4.21 -9.84
C ALA A 349 17.73 4.29 -9.45
N PHE A 350 17.42 4.47 -8.16
CA PHE A 350 16.03 4.61 -7.71
C PHE A 350 15.38 5.89 -8.22
N GLU A 351 16.11 7.02 -8.27
CA GLU A 351 15.58 8.28 -8.80
C GLU A 351 15.19 8.16 -10.27
N LYS A 352 16.07 7.59 -11.11
CA LYS A 352 15.78 7.35 -12.53
C LYS A 352 14.59 6.42 -12.73
N LEU A 353 14.51 5.34 -11.94
CA LEU A 353 13.38 4.42 -11.98
C LEU A 353 12.06 5.12 -11.62
N CYS A 354 12.05 5.93 -10.57
CA CYS A 354 10.89 6.73 -10.16
C CYS A 354 10.43 7.69 -11.26
N LYS A 355 11.34 8.49 -11.83
CA LYS A 355 11.02 9.45 -12.90
C LYS A 355 10.37 8.75 -14.10
N ALA A 356 10.89 7.59 -14.49
CA ALA A 356 10.33 6.79 -15.56
C ALA A 356 8.93 6.25 -15.22
N MET A 357 8.71 5.74 -13.99
CA MET A 357 7.38 5.27 -13.56
C MET A 357 6.34 6.41 -13.49
N VAL A 358 6.73 7.58 -13.01
CA VAL A 358 5.88 8.79 -13.03
C VAL A 358 5.49 9.15 -14.45
N THR A 359 6.45 9.15 -15.37
CA THR A 359 6.19 9.45 -16.79
C THR A 359 5.21 8.44 -17.41
N ALA A 360 5.44 7.14 -17.18
CA ALA A 360 4.54 6.08 -17.67
C ALA A 360 3.11 6.19 -17.09
N ALA A 361 2.99 6.59 -15.82
CA ALA A 361 1.69 6.79 -15.16
C ALA A 361 0.94 8.01 -15.72
N LYS A 362 1.64 9.11 -16.03
CA LYS A 362 1.08 10.29 -16.69
C LYS A 362 0.54 9.98 -18.09
N ASP A 363 1.31 9.23 -18.89
CA ASP A 363 0.93 8.88 -20.25
C ASP A 363 -0.27 7.93 -20.28
N SER A 364 -0.32 6.98 -19.36
CA SER A 364 -1.47 6.09 -19.17
C SER A 364 -2.76 6.86 -18.79
N SER A 365 -2.61 7.93 -18.00
CA SER A 365 -3.72 8.78 -17.57
C SER A 365 -4.24 9.66 -18.72
N ARG A 366 -3.36 10.21 -19.56
CA ARG A 366 -3.71 10.99 -20.75
C ARG A 366 -4.46 10.16 -21.80
N ASN A 367 -3.99 8.96 -22.09
CA ASN A 367 -4.63 8.06 -23.07
C ASN A 367 -6.04 7.60 -22.64
N ARG A 368 -6.35 7.56 -21.33
CA ARG A 368 -7.71 7.29 -20.84
C ARG A 368 -8.68 8.44 -21.08
N VAL A 369 -8.20 9.68 -21.07
CA VAL A 369 -9.03 10.88 -21.31
C VAL A 369 -9.37 10.99 -22.81
N ASP A 370 -8.41 10.80 -23.70
CA ASP A 370 -8.64 10.87 -25.16
C ASP A 370 -9.43 9.67 -25.73
N GLY A 371 -9.38 8.51 -25.07
CA GLY A 371 -10.12 7.30 -25.48
C GLY A 371 -11.64 7.39 -25.33
N THR A 372 -12.17 8.39 -24.61
CA THR A 372 -13.62 8.59 -24.43
C THR A 372 -14.29 9.42 -25.53
N ALA A 373 -13.50 10.03 -26.45
CA ALA A 373 -14.02 10.88 -27.53
C ALA A 373 -14.29 10.17 -28.87
N ARG A 374 -13.99 8.86 -28.99
CA ARG A 374 -14.38 8.06 -30.16
C ARG A 374 -15.26 6.88 -29.74
N GLY A 375 -16.53 7.19 -29.52
CA GLY A 375 -17.59 6.19 -29.46
C GLY A 375 -17.56 5.33 -30.72
N ARG A 376 -17.12 4.07 -30.60
CA ARG A 376 -17.47 3.03 -31.56
C ARG A 376 -18.97 2.84 -31.45
N ARG A 377 -19.69 3.42 -32.41
CA ARG A 377 -21.10 3.14 -32.68
C ARG A 377 -21.17 1.65 -33.03
N ILE A 378 -21.66 0.83 -32.10
CA ILE A 378 -22.04 -0.55 -32.36
C ILE A 378 -23.34 -0.45 -33.16
N GLU A 379 -23.28 -0.71 -34.46
CA GLU A 379 -24.48 -0.94 -35.26
C GLU A 379 -25.07 -2.29 -34.85
N LEU A 380 -26.25 -2.23 -34.22
CA LEU A 380 -27.10 -3.38 -33.98
C LEU A 380 -27.74 -3.74 -35.32
N VAL A 381 -27.32 -4.87 -35.90
CA VAL A 381 -28.01 -5.50 -37.02
C VAL A 381 -29.07 -6.42 -36.42
N ASP A 382 -30.33 -5.98 -36.44
CA ASP A 382 -31.48 -6.84 -36.18
C ASP A 382 -31.71 -7.75 -37.40
N GLU A 383 -31.34 -9.02 -37.30
CA GLU A 383 -31.86 -10.07 -38.18
C GLU A 383 -32.66 -11.08 -37.36
N GLU A 384 -33.99 -10.99 -37.46
CA GLU A 384 -34.90 -12.07 -37.08
C GLU A 384 -34.76 -13.25 -38.06
N PRO A 385 -34.69 -14.50 -37.57
CA PRO A 385 -34.66 -15.67 -38.45
C PRO A 385 -36.05 -15.95 -39.02
N THR A 386 -36.21 -15.75 -40.33
CA THR A 386 -37.42 -16.12 -41.06
C THR A 386 -37.51 -17.65 -41.21
N HIS A 387 -38.61 -18.21 -40.70
CA HIS A 387 -39.00 -19.61 -40.88
C HIS A 387 -39.31 -19.92 -42.36
N HIS A 388 -38.45 -20.69 -43.03
CA HIS A 388 -38.80 -21.33 -44.30
C HIS A 388 -39.72 -22.54 -44.07
N ARG A 389 -40.99 -22.38 -44.41
CA ARG A 389 -41.92 -23.50 -44.64
C ARG A 389 -41.61 -24.15 -45.98
N GLY A 390 -41.10 -25.37 -45.95
CA GLY A 390 -41.07 -26.26 -47.12
C GLY A 390 -42.49 -26.73 -47.45
N LYS A 391 -42.88 -26.62 -48.73
CA LYS A 391 -43.92 -27.46 -49.35
C LYS A 391 -43.54 -27.77 -50.80
N CYS A 392 -43.67 -29.05 -51.10
CA CYS A 392 -43.33 -29.77 -52.32
C CYS A 392 -44.40 -29.61 -53.43
N CYS A 393 -44.08 -30.16 -54.62
CA CYS A 393 -44.87 -30.36 -55.86
C CYS A 393 -44.84 -29.15 -56.83
N LYS A 394 -44.42 -29.28 -58.11
CA LYS A 394 -44.58 -30.34 -59.12
C LYS A 394 -43.43 -30.31 -60.11
#